data_AF-A0A7C6BB78-F1
#
_entry.id   AF-A0A7C6BB78-F1
#
_cell.length_a   1.000
_cell.length_b   1.000
_cell.length_c   1.000
_cell.angle_alpha   90.00
_cell.angle_beta   90.00
_cell.angle_gamma   90.00
#
_symmetry.space_group_name_H-M   'P 1'
#
loop_
_entity.id
_entity.type
_entity.pdbx_description
1 polymer ?
#
loop_
_entity_poly.entity_id
_entity_poly.type
_entity_poly.pdbx_seq_one_letter_code
_entity_poly.pdbx_strand_id
1 'polypeptide(L)'
;IRRDPALAEEVRHRDLEVDQMYNALFREFLTFMMEDPRNISACMHLHFIAKNIERAGDHVTSIADQVIYLSTGEMPEEARPKGTAAAYDPQTFQESDE
;
A
#
# COMPACT_ATOMS: atom_id res chain seq x y z
N ILE A 1 11.00 14.50 -21.87
CA ILE A 1 10.01 13.80 -21.02
C ILE A 1 9.34 12.76 -21.92
N ARG A 2 9.53 11.46 -21.67
CA ARG A 2 8.88 10.40 -22.45
C ARG A 2 7.45 10.25 -21.89
N ARG A 3 6.44 10.65 -22.66
CA ARG A 3 5.02 10.55 -22.29
C ARG A 3 4.50 9.22 -22.83
N ASP A 4 4.79 8.16 -22.09
CA ASP A 4 4.45 6.79 -22.48
C ASP A 4 3.32 6.27 -21.58
N PRO A 5 2.06 6.30 -22.06
CA PRO A 5 0.92 5.87 -21.24
C PRO A 5 0.95 4.38 -20.92
N ALA A 6 1.57 3.54 -21.76
CA ALA A 6 1.67 2.10 -21.51
C ALA A 6 2.60 1.81 -20.32
N LEU A 7 3.73 2.51 -20.26
CA LEU A 7 4.64 2.39 -19.12
C LEU A 7 4.01 2.93 -17.82
N ALA A 8 3.23 4.02 -17.91
CA ALA A 8 2.53 4.57 -16.77
C ALA A 8 1.46 3.59 -16.23
N GLU A 9 0.75 2.90 -17.11
CA GLU A 9 -0.22 1.86 -16.68
C GLU A 9 0.48 0.69 -15.98
N GLU A 10 1.62 0.24 -16.50
CA GLU A 10 2.42 -0.80 -15.84
C GLU A 10 2.83 -0.39 -14.41
N VAL A 11 3.21 0.88 -14.22
CA VAL A 11 3.55 1.42 -12.91
C VAL A 11 2.34 1.39 -11.97
N ARG A 12 1.14 1.78 -12.43
CA ARG A 12 -0.09 1.70 -11.63
C ARG A 12 -0.39 0.27 -11.18
N HIS A 13 -0.18 -0.72 -12.05
CA HIS A 13 -0.39 -2.13 -11.71
C HIS A 13 0.63 -2.66 -10.71
N ARG A 14 1.89 -2.24 -10.81
CA ARG A 14 2.96 -2.71 -9.90
C ARG A 14 2.82 -2.18 -8.48
N ASP A 15 2.16 -1.05 -8.28
CA ASP A 15 1.84 -0.50 -6.95
C ASP A 15 0.99 -1.47 -6.12
N LEU A 16 0.14 -2.28 -6.77
CA LEU A 16 -0.63 -3.34 -6.11
C LEU A 16 0.28 -4.37 -5.42
N GLU A 17 1.40 -4.72 -6.04
CA GLU A 17 2.35 -5.67 -5.46
C GLU A 17 2.99 -5.10 -4.18
N VAL A 18 3.29 -3.79 -4.18
CA VAL A 18 3.83 -3.08 -3.01
C VAL A 18 2.80 -3.06 -1.87
N ASP A 19 1.54 -2.74 -2.17
CA ASP A 19 0.43 -2.77 -1.21
C ASP A 19 0.25 -4.18 -0.59
N GLN A 20 0.33 -5.23 -1.42
CA GLN A 20 0.23 -6.62 -0.96
C GLN A 20 1.41 -7.03 -0.09
N MET A 21 2.64 -6.67 -0.47
CA MET A 21 3.85 -6.94 0.30
C MET A 21 3.80 -6.27 1.68
N TYR A 22 3.37 -5.01 1.76
CA TYR A 22 3.18 -4.31 3.03
C TYR A 22 2.19 -5.05 3.93
N ASN A 23 1.04 -5.49 3.40
CA ASN A 23 0.05 -6.24 4.16
C ASN A 23 0.57 -7.60 4.66
N ALA A 24 1.41 -8.28 3.88
CA ALA A 24 2.05 -9.52 4.30
C ALA A 24 3.06 -9.27 5.44
N LEU A 25 3.95 -8.28 5.28
CA LEU A 25 4.92 -7.88 6.30
C LEU A 25 4.25 -7.44 7.60
N PHE A 26 3.13 -6.71 7.52
CA PHE A 26 2.41 -6.29 8.70
C PHE A 26 1.91 -7.49 9.54
N ARG A 27 1.35 -8.52 8.88
CA ARG A 27 0.93 -9.75 9.58
C ARG A 27 2.12 -10.49 10.19
N GLU A 28 3.24 -10.55 9.48
CA GLU A 28 4.48 -11.16 9.98
C GLU A 28 5.03 -10.42 11.21
N PHE A 29 5.02 -9.08 11.20
CA PHE A 29 5.40 -8.28 12.36
C PHE A 29 4.52 -8.59 13.58
N LEU A 30 3.21 -8.74 13.40
CA LEU A 30 2.31 -9.13 14.49
C LEU A 30 2.69 -10.49 15.07
N THR A 31 2.99 -11.47 14.21
CA THR A 31 3.46 -12.80 14.66
C THR A 31 4.73 -12.69 15.49
N PHE A 32 5.74 -11.94 15.03
CA PHE A 32 7.00 -11.76 15.78
C PHE A 32 6.82 -11.01 17.10
N MET A 33 5.89 -10.05 17.17
CA MET A 33 5.54 -9.36 18.42
C MET A 33 4.82 -10.27 19.41
N MET A 34 3.95 -11.16 18.92
CA MET A 34 3.22 -12.13 19.75
C MET A 34 4.12 -13.26 20.26
N GLU A 35 5.13 -13.66 19.48
CA GLU A 35 6.12 -14.67 19.88
C GLU A 35 7.03 -14.17 21.01
N ASP A 36 7.48 -12.91 20.93
CA ASP A 36 8.27 -12.25 21.97
C ASP A 36 8.01 -10.74 22.02
N PRO A 37 7.39 -10.22 23.10
CA PRO A 37 7.11 -8.79 23.26
C PRO A 37 8.35 -7.88 23.18
N ARG A 38 9.57 -8.42 23.38
CA ARG A 38 10.81 -7.65 23.20
C ARG A 38 11.03 -7.21 21.75
N ASN A 39 10.39 -7.86 20.78
CA ASN A 39 10.47 -7.52 19.37
C ASN A 39 9.62 -6.29 18.98
N ILE A 40 8.70 -5.82 19.84
CA ILE A 40 7.75 -4.74 19.51
C ILE A 40 8.47 -3.50 18.96
N SER A 41 9.51 -3.01 19.63
CA SER A 41 10.21 -1.80 19.19
C SER A 41 10.86 -1.96 17.80
N ALA A 42 11.51 -3.10 17.55
CA ALA A 42 12.16 -3.37 16.27
C ALA A 42 11.13 -3.52 15.13
N CYS A 43 10.07 -4.29 15.37
CA CYS A 43 8.98 -4.47 14.41
C CYS A 43 8.25 -3.13 14.12
N MET A 44 8.12 -2.23 15.10
CA MET A 44 7.55 -0.90 14.86
C MET A 44 8.44 -0.03 13.96
N HIS A 45 9.77 -0.06 14.12
CA HIS A 45 10.67 0.65 13.20
C HIS A 45 10.56 0.10 11.76
N LEU A 46 10.53 -1.24 11.62
CA LEU A 46 10.35 -1.89 10.31
C LEU A 46 8.99 -1.56 9.70
N HIS A 47 7.93 -1.51 10.50
CA HIS A 47 6.61 -1.07 10.08
C HIS A 47 6.62 0.35 9.51
N PHE A 48 7.27 1.30 10.19
CA PHE A 48 7.41 2.66 9.68
C PHE A 48 8.18 2.71 8.36
N ILE A 49 9.26 1.94 8.23
CA ILE A 49 10.02 1.86 6.96
C ILE A 49 9.12 1.32 5.84
N ALA A 50 8.44 0.19 6.07
CA ALA A 50 7.55 -0.42 5.09
C ALA A 50 6.41 0.54 4.68
N LYS A 51 5.82 1.26 5.63
CA LYS A 51 4.76 2.23 5.34
C LYS A 51 5.26 3.44 4.54
N ASN A 52 6.50 3.89 4.75
CA ASN A 52 7.07 4.96 3.93
C ASN A 52 7.35 4.50 2.49
N ILE A 53 7.70 3.22 2.29
CA ILE A 53 7.85 2.65 0.94
C ILE A 53 6.50 2.59 0.23
N GLU A 54 5.44 2.15 0.89
CA GLU A 54 4.08 2.16 0.32
C GLU A 54 3.62 3.57 -0.07
N ARG A 55 3.86 4.58 0.79
CA ARG A 55 3.58 5.98 0.45
C ARG A 55 4.38 6.50 -0.75
N ALA A 56 5.61 6.04 -0.91
CA ALA A 56 6.41 6.37 -2.08
C ALA A 56 5.79 5.75 -3.35
N GLY A 57 5.29 4.51 -3.28
CA GLY A 57 4.51 3.85 -4.33
C GLY A 57 3.29 4.69 -4.75
N ASP A 58 2.48 5.10 -3.78
CA ASP A 58 1.32 5.99 -3.98
C ASP A 58 1.68 7.28 -4.73
N HIS A 59 2.81 7.92 -4.38
CA HIS A 59 3.27 9.11 -5.06
C HIS A 59 3.71 8.84 -6.50
N VAL A 60 4.38 7.71 -6.74
CA VAL A 60 4.77 7.30 -8.10
C VAL A 60 3.54 7.01 -8.94
N THR A 61 2.52 6.36 -8.39
CA THR A 61 1.22 6.11 -9.06
C THR A 61 0.53 7.43 -9.41
N SER A 62 0.51 8.40 -8.51
CA SER A 62 -0.07 9.72 -8.79
C SER A 62 0.66 10.46 -9.92
N ILE A 63 1.98 10.28 -10.04
CA ILE A 63 2.76 10.81 -11.17
C ILE A 63 2.42 10.05 -12.46
N ALA A 64 2.23 8.73 -12.39
CA ALA A 64 1.84 7.91 -13.54
C ALA A 64 0.46 8.33 -14.09
N ASP A 65 -0.51 8.58 -13.22
CA ASP A 65 -1.84 9.11 -13.61
C ASP A 65 -1.70 10.44 -14.38
N GLN A 66 -0.81 11.33 -13.92
CA GLN A 66 -0.52 12.60 -14.61
C GLN A 66 0.13 12.37 -15.98
N VAL A 67 1.01 11.38 -16.13
CA VAL A 67 1.62 11.03 -17.42
C VAL A 67 0.57 10.53 -18.40
N ILE A 68 -0.37 9.70 -17.96
CA ILE A 68 -1.50 9.22 -18.79
C ILE A 68 -2.32 10.42 -19.25
N TYR A 69 -2.77 11.26 -18.32
CA TYR A 69 -3.55 12.46 -18.64
C TYR A 69 -2.84 13.39 -19.63
N LEU A 70 -1.55 13.64 -19.44
CA LEU A 70 -0.76 14.49 -20.36
C LEU A 70 -0.54 13.85 -21.75
N SER A 71 -0.77 12.54 -21.89
CA SER A 71 -0.60 11.82 -23.15
C SER A 71 -1.92 11.58 -23.88
N THR A 72 -3.01 11.29 -23.16
CA THR A 72 -4.32 10.93 -23.72
C THR A 72 -5.31 12.09 -23.70
N GLY A 73 -5.13 13.05 -22.79
CA GLY A 73 -6.10 14.12 -22.50
C GLY A 73 -7.18 13.72 -21.50
N GLU A 74 -7.15 12.48 -21.00
CA GLU A 74 -8.17 11.89 -20.13
C GLU A 74 -7.54 11.30 -18.88
N MET A 75 -8.19 11.48 -17.73
CA MET A 75 -7.80 10.81 -16.48
C MET A 75 -8.16 9.33 -16.58
N PRO A 76 -7.33 8.41 -16.03
CA PRO A 76 -7.69 6.99 -15.96
C PRO A 76 -9.04 6.82 -15.24
N GLU A 77 -10.03 6.22 -15.91
CA GLU A 77 -11.38 6.03 -15.36
C GLU A 77 -11.43 4.92 -14.28
N GLU A 78 -10.58 3.90 -14.43
CA GLU A 78 -10.52 2.78 -13.49
C GLU A 78 -9.80 3.20 -12.21
N ALA A 79 -10.49 3.06 -11.08
CA ALA A 79 -9.89 3.20 -9.76
C ALA A 79 -8.69 2.24 -9.66
N ARG A 80 -7.54 2.76 -9.21
CA ARG A 80 -6.33 1.94 -9.07
C ARG A 80 -6.63 0.65 -8.30
N PRO A 81 -6.18 -0.52 -8.75
CA PRO A 81 -6.37 -1.75 -8.00
C PRO A 81 -5.60 -1.63 -6.68
N LYS A 82 -6.31 -1.39 -5.58
CA LYS A 82 -5.73 -1.41 -4.24
C LYS A 82 -5.92 -2.78 -3.64
N GLY A 83 -4.87 -3.32 -3.00
CA GLY A 83 -5.07 -4.44 -2.08
C GLY A 83 -6.06 -3.99 -1.00
N THR A 84 -7.10 -4.78 -0.73
CA THR A 84 -8.13 -4.46 0.27
C THR A 84 -7.48 -3.94 1.56
N ALA A 85 -7.74 -2.67 1.86
CA ALA A 85 -7.23 -2.02 3.06
C ALA A 85 -7.90 -2.59 4.30
N ALA A 86 -7.08 -2.84 5.32
CA ALA A 86 -7.43 -3.13 6.71
C ALA A 86 -7.94 -4.56 7.00
N ALA A 87 -7.03 -5.39 7.50
CA ALA A 87 -7.35 -6.47 8.44
C ALA A 87 -7.70 -5.94 9.86
N TYR A 88 -8.03 -4.66 9.99
CA TYR A 88 -8.41 -4.02 11.24
C TYR A 88 -9.63 -3.13 10.99
N ASP A 89 -10.82 -3.72 11.16
CA ASP A 89 -12.04 -2.97 11.40
C ASP A 89 -12.13 -2.69 12.91
N PRO A 90 -11.98 -1.42 13.35
CA PRO A 90 -12.12 -1.07 14.76
C PRO A 90 -13.50 -1.39 15.35
N GLN A 91 -14.53 -1.65 14.52
CA GLN A 91 -15.86 -2.03 15.00
C GLN A 91 -15.96 -3.50 15.45
N THR A 92 -14.98 -4.36 15.12
CA THR A 92 -15.03 -5.78 15.49
C THR A 92 -14.82 -6.05 16.99
N PHE A 93 -14.25 -5.10 17.75
CA PHE A 93 -13.97 -5.27 19.18
C PHE A 93 -15.06 -4.73 20.12
N GLN A 94 -16.14 -4.12 19.59
CA GLN A 94 -17.19 -3.53 20.43
C GLN A 94 -18.31 -4.50 20.82
N GLU A 95 -18.36 -5.72 20.29
CA GLU A 95 -19.45 -6.68 20.54
C GLU A 95 -19.12 -7.79 21.55
N SER A 96 -17.91 -7.84 22.12
CA SER A 96 -17.51 -8.92 23.05
C SER A 96 -17.69 -8.61 24.55
N ASP A 97 -18.15 -7.41 24.90
CA ASP A 97 -18.29 -6.94 26.28
C ASP A 97 -19.78 -6.69 26.68
N GLU A 98 -20.70 -7.56 26.27
CA GLU A 98 -22.06 -7.66 26.84
C GLU A 98 -22.36 -9.07 27.39
#